data_AF-A0A3B0P0A5-F1
#
_entry.id   AF-A0A3B0P0A5-F1
#
_cell.length_a   1.000
_cell.length_b   1.000
_cell.length_c   1.000
_cell.angle_alpha   90.00
_cell.angle_beta   90.00
_cell.angle_gamma   90.00
#
_symmetry.space_group_name_H-M   'P 1'
#
loop_
_entity.id
_entity.type
_entity.pdbx_description
1 polymer ?
#
loop_
_entity_poly.entity_id
_entity_poly.type
_entity_poly.pdbx_seq_one_letter_code
_entity_poly.pdbx_strand_id
1 'polypeptide(L)'
;MVNKNLEINVNKIANEFQNTIVLYLKNNLQKAIKKFQPKCLSLVGGVSANYAIRNMVLELHDNVYLPEMEYTTDNAMMIARLAYEKVKK
;
A
#
# COMPACT_ATOMS: atom_id res chain seq x y z
N MET A 1 17.71 24.44 20.91
CA MET A 1 17.22 25.72 20.32
C MET A 1 16.20 25.38 19.25
N VAL A 2 14.91 25.59 19.50
CA VAL A 2 13.89 25.48 18.45
C VAL A 2 13.77 26.86 17.80
N ASN A 3 14.21 26.98 16.54
CA ASN A 3 14.07 28.20 15.76
C ASN A 3 12.58 28.49 15.53
N LYS A 4 12.03 29.43 16.30
CA LYS A 4 10.60 29.80 16.30
C LYS A 4 10.11 30.56 15.03
N ASN A 5 10.99 30.84 14.06
CA ASN A 5 10.71 31.71 12.91
C ASN A 5 10.81 31.00 11.53
N LEU A 6 10.76 29.66 11.48
CA LEU A 6 10.71 28.94 10.20
C LEU A 6 9.24 28.75 9.79
N GLU A 7 8.83 29.36 8.68
CA GLU A 7 7.60 28.96 7.99
C GLU A 7 7.78 27.54 7.45
N ILE A 8 7.16 26.57 8.13
CA ILE A 8 7.20 25.18 7.72
C ILE A 8 6.15 24.97 6.63
N ASN A 9 6.60 24.72 5.40
CA ASN A 9 5.70 24.27 4.33
C ASN A 9 5.35 22.78 4.55
N VAL A 10 4.28 22.53 5.31
CA VAL A 10 3.80 21.19 5.67
C VAL A 10 3.51 20.35 4.42
N ASN A 11 2.93 20.95 3.38
CA ASN A 11 2.59 20.23 2.14
C ASN A 11 3.84 19.72 1.41
N LYS A 12 4.90 20.54 1.35
CA LYS A 12 6.18 20.15 0.75
C LYS A 12 6.78 18.96 1.50
N ILE A 13 6.85 19.05 2.83
CA ILE A 13 7.43 18.00 3.67
C ILE A 13 6.62 16.70 3.56
N ALA A 14 5.28 16.79 3.64
CA ALA A 14 4.41 15.62 3.52
C ALA A 14 4.55 14.93 2.16
N ASN A 15 4.66 15.71 1.08
CA ASN A 15 4.89 15.19 -0.27
C ASN A 15 6.24 14.51 -0.40
N GLU A 16 7.33 15.16 0.03
CA GLU A 16 8.69 14.58 -0.01
C GLU A 16 8.79 13.30 0.84
N PHE A 17 8.15 13.29 2.01
CA PHE A 17 8.05 12.13 2.88
C PHE A 17 7.30 10.97 2.20
N GLN A 18 6.10 11.23 1.66
CA GLN A 18 5.31 10.21 0.96
C GLN A 18 6.08 9.66 -0.25
N ASN A 19 6.70 10.51 -1.06
CA ASN A 19 7.48 10.09 -2.22
C ASN A 19 8.66 9.19 -1.82
N THR A 20 9.34 9.52 -0.73
CA THR A 20 10.42 8.70 -0.19
C THR A 20 9.92 7.31 0.22
N ILE A 21 8.77 7.23 0.89
CA ILE A 21 8.15 5.95 1.27
C ILE A 21 7.78 5.14 0.03
N VAL A 22 7.09 5.75 -0.94
CA VAL A 22 6.65 5.08 -2.17
C VAL A 22 7.85 4.54 -2.94
N LEU A 23 8.93 5.31 -3.06
CA LEU A 23 10.16 4.89 -3.71
C LEU A 23 10.81 3.70 -2.99
N TYR A 24 10.89 3.75 -1.67
CA TYR A 24 11.45 2.67 -0.87
C TYR A 24 10.65 1.36 -1.03
N LEU A 25 9.31 1.45 -0.97
CA LEU A 25 8.42 0.32 -1.19
C LEU A 25 8.56 -0.23 -2.62
N LYS A 26 8.59 0.64 -3.64
CA LYS A 26 8.77 0.26 -5.05
C LYS A 26 10.04 -0.56 -5.25
N ASN A 27 11.16 -0.08 -4.72
CA ASN A 27 12.45 -0.75 -4.85
C ASN A 27 12.48 -2.14 -4.21
N ASN A 28 11.87 -2.29 -3.03
CA ASN A 28 11.81 -3.57 -2.34
C ASN A 28 10.84 -4.55 -3.02
N LEU A 29 9.69 -4.05 -3.47
CA LEU A 29 8.71 -4.85 -4.18
C LEU A 29 9.26 -5.35 -5.53
N GLN A 30 9.98 -4.51 -6.28
CA GLN A 30 10.66 -4.92 -7.51
C GLN A 30 11.67 -6.06 -7.27
N LYS A 31 12.44 -5.99 -6.17
CA LYS A 31 13.37 -7.08 -5.80
C LYS A 31 12.61 -8.36 -5.48
N ALA A 32 11.50 -8.27 -4.76
CA ALA A 32 10.66 -9.42 -4.44
C ALA A 32 10.02 -10.05 -5.69
N ILE A 33 9.47 -9.24 -6.61
CA ILE A 33 8.88 -9.71 -7.87
C ILE A 33 9.92 -10.47 -8.69
N LYS A 34 11.13 -9.91 -8.84
CA LYS A 34 12.23 -10.58 -9.57
C LYS A 34 12.64 -11.91 -8.94
N LYS A 35 12.62 -11.98 -7.60
CA LYS A 35 13.03 -13.18 -6.85
C LYS A 35 11.98 -14.29 -6.87
N PHE A 36 10.71 -13.94 -6.67
CA PHE A 36 9.64 -14.92 -6.45
C PHE A 36 8.77 -15.17 -7.68
N GLN A 37 8.86 -14.32 -8.71
CA GLN A 37 8.10 -14.41 -9.95
C GLN A 37 6.60 -14.70 -9.70
N PRO A 38 5.93 -13.87 -8.87
CA PRO A 38 4.55 -14.14 -8.49
C PRO A 38 3.62 -14.05 -9.72
N LYS A 39 2.57 -14.89 -9.75
CA LYS A 39 1.55 -14.83 -10.82
C LYS A 39 0.61 -13.62 -10.69
N CYS A 40 0.54 -13.03 -9.49
CA CYS A 40 -0.28 -11.87 -9.17
C CYS A 40 0.26 -11.18 -7.92
N LEU A 41 -0.11 -9.91 -7.75
CA LEU A 41 0.09 -9.15 -6.52
C LEU A 41 -1.26 -8.84 -5.89
N SER A 42 -1.32 -8.76 -4.57
CA SER A 42 -2.48 -8.26 -3.84
C SER A 42 -2.01 -7.17 -2.89
N LEU A 43 -2.65 -6.01 -2.95
CA LEU A 43 -2.33 -4.87 -2.08
C LEU A 43 -3.45 -4.71 -1.05
N VAL A 44 -3.12 -4.89 0.23
CA VAL A 44 -4.09 -4.91 1.35
C VAL A 44 -3.61 -4.04 2.52
N GLY A 45 -4.48 -3.82 3.50
CA GLY A 45 -4.21 -3.01 4.70
C GLY A 45 -4.57 -1.53 4.51
N GLY A 46 -4.75 -0.78 5.60
CA GLY A 46 -5.27 0.61 5.50
C GLY A 46 -4.41 1.55 4.65
N VAL A 47 -3.09 1.37 4.66
CA VAL A 47 -2.15 2.18 3.84
C VAL A 47 -2.31 1.89 2.33
N SER A 48 -2.91 0.75 1.96
CA SER A 48 -3.25 0.46 0.55
C SER A 48 -4.30 1.40 -0.02
N ALA A 49 -5.02 2.15 0.80
CA ALA A 49 -5.93 3.20 0.33
C ALA A 49 -5.20 4.39 -0.30
N ASN A 50 -3.88 4.49 -0.13
CA ASN A 50 -3.07 5.56 -0.72
C ASN A 50 -2.96 5.42 -2.25
N TYR A 51 -3.39 6.44 -2.98
CA TYR A 51 -3.38 6.44 -4.44
C TYR A 51 -1.98 6.30 -5.06
N ALA A 52 -0.95 6.93 -4.49
CA ALA A 52 0.41 6.82 -5.01
C ALA A 52 0.95 5.40 -4.87
N ILE A 53 0.62 4.70 -3.78
CA ILE A 53 1.00 3.30 -3.58
C ILE A 53 0.22 2.39 -4.54
N ARG A 54 -1.10 2.60 -4.73
CA ARG A 54 -1.91 1.82 -5.68
C ARG A 54 -1.36 1.93 -7.10
N ASN A 55 -1.12 3.15 -7.57
CA ASN A 55 -0.57 3.39 -8.91
C ASN A 55 0.82 2.74 -9.06
N MET A 56 1.67 2.88 -8.05
CA MET A 56 2.99 2.24 -8.05
C MET A 56 2.91 0.72 -8.19
N VAL A 57 1.97 0.04 -7.53
CA VAL A 57 1.83 -1.42 -7.65
C VAL A 57 1.28 -1.83 -9.02
N LEU A 58 0.31 -1.07 -9.55
CA LEU A 58 -0.25 -1.29 -10.90
C LEU A 58 0.81 -1.13 -12.00
N GLU A 59 1.78 -0.23 -11.83
CA GLU A 59 2.92 -0.08 -12.76
C GLU A 59 3.92 -1.25 -12.69
N LEU A 60 3.93 -2.02 -11.60
CA LEU A 60 4.93 -3.06 -11.36
C LEU A 60 4.51 -4.46 -11.82
N HIS A 61 3.22 -4.69 -12.02
CA HIS A 61 2.69 -6.00 -12.37
C HIS A 61 1.34 -5.90 -13.08
N ASP A 62 1.10 -6.73 -14.10
CA ASP A 62 -0.13 -6.66 -14.89
C ASP A 62 -1.35 -7.24 -14.14
N ASN A 63 -1.12 -8.24 -13.29
CA ASN A 63 -2.16 -8.91 -12.52
C ASN A 63 -2.13 -8.47 -11.05
N VAL A 64 -2.91 -7.46 -10.70
CA VAL A 64 -2.96 -6.88 -9.35
C VAL A 64 -4.39 -6.90 -8.83
N TYR A 65 -4.57 -7.43 -7.62
CA TYR A 65 -5.82 -7.40 -6.89
C TYR A 65 -5.80 -6.24 -5.90
N LEU A 66 -6.70 -5.27 -6.12
CA LEU A 66 -6.93 -4.14 -5.24
C LEU A 66 -8.35 -4.27 -4.65
N PRO A 67 -8.49 -4.49 -3.33
CA PRO A 67 -9.80 -4.41 -2.68
C PRO A 67 -10.40 -3.00 -2.83
N GLU A 68 -11.73 -2.93 -2.86
CA GLU A 68 -12.43 -1.66 -2.70
C GLU A 68 -12.02 -1.00 -1.37
N MET A 69 -12.04 0.34 -1.33
CA MET A 69 -11.49 1.10 -0.20
C MET A 69 -12.11 0.69 1.14
N GLU A 70 -13.42 0.42 1.16
CA GLU A 70 -14.15 -0.04 2.34
C GLU A 70 -13.65 -1.39 2.91
N TYR A 71 -12.96 -2.19 2.09
CA TYR A 71 -12.40 -3.49 2.50
C TYR A 71 -10.90 -3.46 2.80
N THR A 72 -10.26 -2.30 2.70
CA THR A 72 -8.80 -2.18 2.89
C THR A 72 -8.38 -2.09 4.36
N THR A 73 -9.25 -1.55 5.21
CA THR A 73 -9.02 -1.44 6.67
C THR A 73 -9.57 -2.67 7.39
N ASP A 74 -9.20 -2.82 8.67
CA ASP A 74 -9.74 -3.88 9.51
C ASP A 74 -11.28 -3.79 9.58
N ASN A 75 -11.97 -4.84 9.12
CA ASN A 75 -13.42 -4.88 9.05
C ASN A 75 -13.97 -6.29 9.38
N ALA A 76 -15.23 -6.38 9.77
CA ALA A 76 -15.86 -7.66 10.10
C ALA A 76 -16.00 -8.59 8.88
N MET A 77 -16.10 -8.02 7.68
CA MET A 77 -16.26 -8.79 6.44
C MET A 77 -15.04 -9.68 6.16
N MET A 78 -13.81 -9.20 6.39
CA MET A 78 -12.60 -9.99 6.16
C MET A 78 -12.56 -11.23 7.08
N ILE A 79 -13.04 -11.07 8.33
CA ILE A 79 -13.13 -12.17 9.31
C ILE A 79 -14.23 -13.16 8.89
N ALA A 80 -15.40 -12.66 8.50
CA ALA A 80 -16.50 -13.50 8.02
C ALA A 80 -16.10 -14.29 6.76
N ARG A 81 -15.40 -13.66 5.81
CA ARG A 81 -14.91 -14.33 4.60
C ARG A 81 -13.92 -15.44 4.94
N LEU A 82 -12.98 -15.17 5.84
CA LEU A 82 -12.02 -16.18 6.30
C LEU A 82 -12.71 -17.37 6.98
N ALA A 83 -13.71 -17.11 7.84
CA ALA A 83 -14.49 -18.16 8.48
C ALA A 83 -15.25 -19.02 7.46
N TYR A 84 -15.92 -18.39 6.49
CA TYR A 84 -16.62 -19.08 5.41
C TYR A 84 -15.70 -19.98 4.59
N GLU A 85 -14.51 -19.49 4.19
CA GLU A 85 -13.52 -20.28 3.46
C GLU A 85 -13.01 -21.49 4.26
N LYS A 86 -12.91 -21.36 5.60
CA LYS A 86 -12.47 -22.46 6.47
C LYS A 86 -13.55 -23.52 6.69
N VAL A 87 -14.82 -23.13 6.77
CA VAL A 87 -15.96 -24.05 7.03
C VAL A 87 -16.45 -24.73 5.75
N LYS A 88 -16.26 -24.10 4.58
CA LYS A 88 -16.65 -24.69 3.28
C LYS A 88 -15.71 -25.81 2.81
N LYS A 89 -14.52 -25.93 3.41
CA LYS A 89 -13.61 -27.06 3.21
C LYS A 89 -14.06 -28.27 3.99
#